data_AF-A0A7Z9YYR9-F1
#
_entry.id   AF-A0A7Z9YYR9-F1
#
_cell.length_a   1.000
_cell.length_b   1.000
_cell.length_c   1.000
_cell.angle_alpha   90.00
_cell.angle_beta   90.00
_cell.angle_gamma   90.00
#
_symmetry.space_group_name_H-M   'P 1'
#
loop_
_entity.id
_entity.type
_entity.pdbx_description
1 polymer ?
#
loop_
_entity_poly.entity_id
_entity_poly.type
_entity_poly.pdbx_seq_one_letter_code
_entity_poly.pdbx_strand_id
1 'polypeptide(L)'
;MTLKELNKKCSCFARKLQKGSISEKCRIHHGPLSESCQAGKIKICKVTGDRKLCARMASLGVLPGEEAELICPQKGSQCLLKIHGGTLSLDQTTSNNIIVQSV
;
A
#
# COMPACT_ATOMS: atom_id res chain seq x y z
N MET A 1 7.47 -20.54 25.61
CA MET A 1 6.99 -20.68 24.22
C MET A 1 7.23 -19.38 23.49
N THR A 2 8.19 -19.33 22.57
CA THR A 2 8.72 -18.09 21.97
C THR A 2 8.27 -17.91 20.52
N LEU A 3 7.90 -16.67 20.18
CA LEU A 3 7.47 -16.12 18.88
C LEU A 3 8.44 -16.34 17.70
N LYS A 4 8.78 -17.58 17.35
CA LYS A 4 9.75 -17.88 16.27
C LYS A 4 9.20 -18.69 15.09
N GLU A 5 7.92 -19.03 15.05
CA GLU A 5 7.41 -20.01 14.08
C GLU A 5 6.33 -19.54 13.08
N LEU A 6 6.14 -18.23 12.89
CA LEU A 6 5.30 -17.73 11.78
C LEU A 6 6.12 -17.20 10.58
N ASN A 7 7.43 -17.43 10.57
CA ASN A 7 8.37 -16.86 9.61
C ASN A 7 8.79 -17.83 8.49
N LYS A 8 7.83 -18.43 7.76
CA LYS A 8 8.17 -19.38 6.68
C LYS A 8 7.41 -19.29 5.35
N LYS A 9 6.60 -18.25 5.11
CA LYS A 9 5.94 -18.05 3.79
C LYS A 9 5.77 -16.59 3.35
N CYS A 10 6.67 -15.69 3.73
CA CYS A 10 6.70 -14.34 3.14
C CYS A 10 8.08 -14.05 2.57
N SER A 11 8.23 -14.28 1.26
CA SER A 11 9.41 -13.94 0.45
C SER A 11 9.69 -12.43 0.37
N CYS A 12 8.86 -11.60 1.01
CA CYS A 12 9.04 -10.16 1.10
C CYS A 12 10.19 -9.74 2.03
N PHE A 13 10.51 -10.51 3.08
CA PHE A 13 11.57 -10.14 4.02
C PHE A 13 12.98 -10.54 3.55
N ALA A 14 13.11 -11.67 2.85
CA ALA A 14 14.41 -12.20 2.42
C ALA A 14 15.03 -11.45 1.22
N ARG A 15 14.26 -10.61 0.53
CA ARG A 15 14.73 -9.83 -0.65
C ARG A 15 15.21 -8.43 -0.30
N LYS A 16 15.66 -8.20 0.94
CA LYS A 16 16.21 -6.91 1.37
C LYS A 16 17.62 -6.62 0.84
N LEU A 17 18.20 -7.48 -0.03
CA LEU A 17 19.61 -7.33 -0.43
C LEU A 17 19.93 -7.30 -1.93
N GLN A 18 19.03 -7.56 -2.87
CA GLN A 18 19.44 -7.54 -4.29
C GLN A 18 18.38 -6.96 -5.24
N LYS A 19 18.74 -5.78 -5.76
CA LYS A 19 18.42 -5.24 -7.10
C LYS A 19 16.93 -5.06 -7.42
N GLY A 20 16.35 -4.01 -6.83
CA GLY A 20 15.44 -3.13 -7.55
C GLY A 20 16.01 -1.72 -7.36
N SER A 21 16.22 -0.98 -8.45
CA SER A 21 16.75 0.38 -8.44
C SER A 21 16.05 1.25 -7.39
N ILE A 22 16.68 1.41 -6.23
CA ILE A 22 16.37 2.48 -5.30
C ILE A 22 16.82 3.74 -6.03
N SER A 23 15.93 4.32 -6.82
CA SER A 23 16.11 5.72 -7.19
C SER A 23 16.00 6.50 -5.87
N GLU A 24 17.02 7.27 -5.54
CA GLU A 24 17.15 8.04 -4.29
C GLU A 24 16.13 9.20 -4.17
N LYS A 25 15.04 9.18 -4.95
CA LYS A 25 14.16 10.33 -5.20
C LYS A 25 12.68 10.10 -4.88
N CYS A 26 12.34 9.17 -4.01
CA CYS A 26 11.00 9.14 -3.42
C CYS A 26 11.05 9.65 -1.97
N ARG A 27 11.40 10.92 -1.75
CA ARG A 27 11.34 11.52 -0.41
C ARG A 27 9.93 11.98 -0.06
N ILE A 28 9.15 12.35 -1.07
CA ILE A 28 7.78 12.85 -0.96
C ILE A 28 7.01 12.30 -2.15
N HIS A 29 6.11 11.34 -1.92
CA HIS A 29 5.19 10.86 -2.96
C HIS A 29 3.85 11.53 -2.77
N HIS A 30 3.27 12.08 -3.84
CA HIS A 30 1.88 12.53 -3.87
C HIS A 30 1.27 12.12 -5.21
N GLY A 31 0.52 11.02 -5.23
CA GLY A 31 0.06 10.42 -6.46
C GLY A 31 -0.69 9.12 -6.24
N PRO A 32 -0.97 8.37 -7.32
CA PRO A 32 -1.59 7.07 -7.24
C PRO A 32 -0.82 6.12 -6.32
N LEU A 33 -1.53 5.25 -5.60
CA LEU A 33 -0.93 4.25 -4.72
C LEU A 33 -0.08 3.25 -5.50
N SER A 34 -0.44 2.99 -6.76
CA SER A 34 0.30 2.11 -7.68
C SER A 34 1.72 2.58 -8.01
N GLU A 35 1.94 3.90 -7.98
CA GLU A 35 3.24 4.53 -8.24
C GLU A 35 4.08 4.65 -6.97
N SER A 36 3.52 4.28 -5.80
CA SER A 36 4.27 4.31 -4.56
C SER A 36 5.39 3.27 -4.58
N CYS A 37 6.60 3.79 -4.49
CA CYS A 37 7.88 3.10 -4.54
C CYS A 37 8.33 2.58 -3.16
N GLN A 38 7.76 3.07 -2.06
CA GLN A 38 8.24 2.81 -0.71
C GLN A 38 7.13 2.29 0.22
N ALA A 39 7.47 1.27 1.01
CA ALA A 39 6.65 0.86 2.14
C ALA A 39 6.73 1.92 3.25
N GLY A 40 5.65 2.11 4.00
CA GLY A 40 5.61 3.07 5.10
C GLY A 40 4.23 3.67 5.33
N LYS A 41 4.18 4.68 6.20
CA LYS A 41 2.96 5.41 6.48
C LYS A 41 2.60 6.33 5.32
N ILE A 42 1.33 6.31 4.97
CA ILE A 42 0.75 7.14 3.92
C ILE A 42 -0.57 7.69 4.41
N LYS A 43 -0.96 8.85 3.88
CA LYS A 43 -2.27 9.44 4.08
C LYS A 43 -3.07 9.36 2.78
N ILE A 44 -4.31 8.93 2.88
CA ILE A 44 -5.23 8.87 1.75
C ILE A 44 -5.72 10.29 1.46
N CYS A 45 -5.46 10.78 0.26
CA CYS A 45 -5.88 12.12 -0.16
C CYS A 45 -7.21 12.08 -0.92
N LYS A 46 -7.41 11.07 -1.76
CA LYS A 46 -8.57 10.97 -2.64
C LYS A 46 -8.82 9.53 -3.06
N VAL A 47 -10.09 9.18 -3.27
CA VAL A 47 -10.50 7.95 -3.96
C VAL A 47 -11.32 8.36 -5.20
N THR A 48 -10.93 7.87 -6.36
CA THR A 48 -11.59 8.11 -7.66
C THR A 48 -12.23 6.83 -8.20
N GLY A 49 -13.06 6.96 -9.23
CA GLY A 49 -13.72 5.84 -9.90
C GLY A 49 -15.24 5.94 -9.83
N ASP A 50 -15.92 4.81 -10.05
CA ASP A 50 -17.38 4.77 -10.03
C ASP A 50 -17.94 4.77 -8.60
N ARG A 51 -19.25 5.02 -8.48
CA ARG A 51 -19.94 5.07 -7.18
C ARG A 51 -19.75 3.77 -6.39
N LYS A 52 -19.70 2.63 -7.06
CA LYS A 52 -19.56 1.30 -6.43
C LYS A 52 -18.16 1.12 -5.84
N LEU A 53 -17.12 1.52 -6.55
CA LEU A 53 -15.74 1.46 -6.08
C LEU A 53 -15.55 2.36 -4.87
N CYS A 54 -15.97 3.63 -4.94
CA CYS A 54 -15.85 4.55 -3.82
C CYS A 54 -16.59 4.05 -2.58
N ALA A 55 -17.83 3.55 -2.74
CA ALA A 55 -18.59 2.97 -1.63
C ALA A 55 -17.89 1.75 -1.02
N ARG A 56 -17.36 0.85 -1.87
CA ARG A 56 -16.61 -0.32 -1.41
C ARG A 56 -15.33 0.06 -0.65
N MET A 57 -14.56 1.02 -1.17
CA MET A 57 -13.34 1.51 -0.52
C MET A 57 -13.66 2.16 0.84
N ALA A 58 -14.70 2.98 0.90
CA ALA A 58 -15.19 3.57 2.14
C ALA A 58 -15.57 2.52 3.19
N SER A 59 -16.30 1.46 2.80
CA SER A 59 -16.66 0.36 3.70
C SER A 59 -15.45 -0.44 4.21
N LEU A 60 -14.31 -0.38 3.51
CA LEU A 60 -13.04 -0.99 3.93
C LEU A 60 -12.16 -0.01 4.73
N GLY A 61 -12.66 1.19 5.02
CA GLY A 61 -11.94 2.24 5.75
C GLY A 61 -11.05 3.13 4.90
N VAL A 62 -11.00 2.91 3.58
CA VAL A 62 -10.17 3.72 2.67
C VAL A 62 -10.92 5.01 2.34
N LEU A 63 -10.70 6.04 3.18
CA LEU A 63 -11.36 7.33 3.12
C LEU A 63 -10.34 8.48 3.03
N PRO A 64 -10.65 9.58 2.34
CA PRO A 64 -9.82 10.78 2.37
C PRO A 64 -9.59 11.27 3.81
N GLY A 65 -8.34 11.55 4.15
CA GLY A 65 -7.92 11.97 5.48
C GLY A 65 -7.34 10.86 6.35
N GLU A 66 -7.67 9.59 6.06
CA GLU A 66 -7.22 8.46 6.86
C GLU A 66 -5.74 8.13 6.62
N GLU A 67 -5.08 7.66 7.68
CA GLU A 67 -3.73 7.12 7.60
C GLU A 67 -3.75 5.61 7.43
N ALA A 68 -2.82 5.12 6.62
CA ALA A 68 -2.63 3.71 6.37
C ALA A 68 -1.14 3.37 6.27
N GLU A 69 -0.82 2.09 6.39
CA GLU A 69 0.54 1.59 6.25
C GLU A 69 0.64 0.75 4.97
N LEU A 70 1.42 1.22 4.01
CA LEU A 70 1.75 0.46 2.81
C LEU A 70 2.80 -0.58 3.18
N ILE A 71 2.39 -1.84 3.31
CA ILE A 71 3.26 -2.95 3.70
C ILE A 71 4.15 -3.35 2.52
N CYS A 72 3.54 -3.48 1.35
CA CYS A 72 4.23 -3.88 0.12
C CYS A 72 3.83 -2.93 -1.01
N PRO A 73 4.75 -2.04 -1.45
CA PRO A 73 4.55 -1.29 -2.68
C PRO A 73 4.42 -2.25 -3.86
N GLN A 74 3.72 -1.83 -4.90
CA GLN A 74 3.30 -2.68 -5.99
C GLN A 74 4.52 -3.36 -6.67
N LYS A 75 4.57 -4.70 -6.59
CA LYS A 75 5.52 -5.54 -7.33
C LYS A 75 4.72 -6.45 -8.26
N GLY A 76 4.35 -5.94 -9.43
CA GLY A 76 3.44 -6.61 -10.37
C GLY A 76 2.05 -5.98 -10.35
N SER A 77 1.00 -6.79 -10.16
CA SER A 77 -0.39 -6.34 -10.30
C SER A 77 -1.11 -5.99 -8.99
N GLN A 78 -0.47 -6.15 -7.82
CA GLN A 78 -1.11 -5.95 -6.51
C GLN A 78 -0.21 -5.24 -5.50
N CYS A 79 -0.84 -4.54 -4.54
CA CYS A 79 -0.19 -3.95 -3.37
C CYS A 79 -0.93 -4.33 -2.07
N LEU A 80 -0.22 -4.26 -0.93
CA LEU A 80 -0.78 -4.58 0.39
C LEU A 80 -0.84 -3.33 1.27
N LEU A 81 -2.05 -2.95 1.66
CA LEU A 81 -2.35 -1.79 2.48
C LEU A 81 -2.92 -2.23 3.83
N LYS A 82 -2.41 -1.70 4.93
CA LYS A 82 -2.95 -1.93 6.27
C LYS A 82 -3.68 -0.69 6.76
N ILE A 83 -4.95 -0.86 7.13
CA ILE A 83 -5.84 0.22 7.55
C ILE A 83 -6.76 -0.28 8.67
N HIS A 84 -6.92 0.51 9.74
CA HIS A 84 -7.68 0.15 10.95
C HIS A 84 -7.40 -1.27 11.50
N GLY A 85 -6.15 -1.73 11.42
CA GLY A 85 -5.75 -3.07 11.86
C GLY A 85 -6.08 -4.22 10.90
N GLY A 86 -6.86 -3.96 9.83
CA GLY A 86 -7.07 -4.88 8.72
C GLY A 86 -5.99 -4.75 7.64
N THR A 87 -5.81 -5.82 6.83
CA THR A 87 -4.93 -5.80 5.65
C THR A 87 -5.75 -6.00 4.39
N LEU A 88 -5.58 -5.12 3.41
CA LEU A 88 -6.24 -5.12 2.12
C LEU A 88 -5.21 -5.45 1.03
N SER A 89 -5.57 -6.38 0.16
CA SER A 89 -4.86 -6.58 -1.10
C SER A 89 -5.61 -5.85 -2.20
N LEU A 90 -4.94 -4.91 -2.86
CA LEU A 90 -5.53 -4.07 -3.90
C LEU A 90 -4.86 -4.38 -5.23
N ASP A 91 -5.68 -4.62 -6.26
CA ASP A 91 -5.21 -4.73 -7.63
C ASP A 91 -4.76 -3.37 -8.20
N GLN A 92 -4.07 -3.41 -9.34
CA GLN A 92 -3.55 -2.23 -10.03
C GLN A 92 -4.61 -1.19 -10.40
N THR A 93 -5.79 -1.63 -10.83
CA THR A 93 -6.87 -0.71 -11.22
C THR A 93 -7.41 0.02 -9.99
N THR A 94 -7.56 -0.70 -8.88
CA THR A 94 -8.00 -0.13 -7.61
C THR A 94 -6.93 0.80 -7.02
N SER A 95 -5.64 0.41 -7.03
CA SER A 95 -4.55 1.24 -6.51
C SER A 95 -4.30 2.50 -7.34
N ASN A 96 -4.52 2.46 -8.67
CA ASN A 96 -4.49 3.66 -9.52
C ASN A 96 -5.55 4.71 -9.14
N ASN A 97 -6.66 4.27 -8.55
CA ASN A 97 -7.78 5.11 -8.16
C ASN A 97 -7.65 5.70 -6.75
N ILE A 98 -6.59 5.37 -6.02
CA ILE A 98 -6.38 5.86 -4.66
C ILE A 98 -5.17 6.79 -4.68
N ILE A 99 -5.41 8.07 -4.44
CA ILE A 99 -4.35 9.07 -4.36
C ILE A 99 -3.89 9.17 -2.92
N VAL A 100 -2.58 9.09 -2.71
CA VAL A 100 -1.95 9.08 -1.40
C VAL A 100 -0.80 10.07 -1.33
N GLN A 101 -0.45 10.47 -0.12
CA GLN A 101 0.77 11.18 0.19
C GLN A 101 1.62 10.41 1.20
N SER A 102 2.93 10.42 1.05
CA SER A 102 3.85 9.95 2.11
C SER A 102 3.76 10.87 3.34
N VAL A 103 3.80 10.27 4.53
CA VAL A 103 3.80 10.97 5.83
C VAL A 103 5.20 10.98 6.43
#